data_AF-A0A5R8ML82-F1
#
_entry.id   AF-A0A5R8ML82-F1
#
_cell.length_a   1.000
_cell.length_b   1.000
_cell.length_c   1.000
_cell.angle_alpha   90.00
_cell.angle_beta   90.00
_cell.angle_gamma   90.00
#
_symmetry.space_group_name_H-M   'P 1'
#
loop_
_entity.id
_entity.type
_entity.pdbx_description
1 polymer ?
#
loop_
_entity_poly.entity_id
_entity_poly.type
_entity_poly.pdbx_seq_one_letter_code
_entity_poly.pdbx_strand_id
1 'polypeptide(L)' 'SAGQRKWLALSSNSNLSTAAKSGHYIYTDQPDVAVKAIENVAAQAAG' A
#
# COMPACT_ATOMS: atom_id res chain seq x y z
N SER A 1 -3.46 5.71 -10.82
CA SER A 1 -4.41 5.49 -11.92
C SER A 1 -5.84 5.85 -11.48
N ALA A 2 -6.82 5.93 -12.40
CA ALA A 2 -8.22 6.25 -12.07
C ALA A 2 -8.90 5.14 -11.23
N GLY A 3 -8.57 3.87 -11.49
CA GLY A 3 -9.10 2.73 -10.72
C GLY A 3 -8.68 2.79 -9.25
N GLN A 4 -7.40 3.03 -8.97
CA GLN A 4 -6.89 3.16 -7.59
C GLN A 4 -7.60 4.27 -6.80
N ARG A 5 -7.94 5.39 -7.45
CA ARG A 5 -8.69 6.49 -6.82
C ARG A 5 -10.15 6.11 -6.52
N LYS A 6 -10.77 5.29 -7.37
CA LYS A 6 -12.11 4.74 -7.10
C LYS A 6 -12.07 3.80 -5.90
N TRP A 7 -11.05 2.94 -5.80
CA TRP A 7 -10.86 2.06 -4.64
C TRP A 7 -10.65 2.85 -3.34
N LEU A 8 -9.83 3.90 -3.37
CA LEU A 8 -9.59 4.80 -2.24
C LEU A 8 -10.90 5.43 -1.72
N ALA A 9 -11.84 5.75 -2.60
CA ALA A 9 -13.11 6.35 -2.23
C ALA A 9 -14.08 5.37 -1.52
N LEU A 10 -13.83 4.05 -1.56
CA LEU A 10 -14.72 3.04 -0.96
C LEU A 10 -14.44 2.80 0.53
N SER A 11 -13.22 3.07 1.00
CA SER A 11 -12.82 2.83 2.38
C SER A 11 -12.18 4.07 2.96
N SER A 12 -12.83 4.65 3.99
CA SER A 12 -12.34 5.85 4.69
C SER A 12 -11.01 5.63 5.40
N ASN A 13 -10.67 4.38 5.72
CA ASN A 13 -9.42 4.02 6.38
C ASN A 13 -8.37 3.44 5.40
N SER A 14 -8.44 3.80 4.12
CA SER A 14 -7.48 3.38 3.11
C SER A 14 -6.53 4.51 2.69
N ASN A 15 -5.32 4.15 2.27
CA ASN A 15 -4.31 5.10 1.79
C ASN A 15 -3.72 4.59 0.46
N LEU A 16 -3.64 5.47 -0.54
CA LEU A 16 -3.05 5.18 -1.83
C LEU A 16 -1.59 5.65 -1.88
N SER A 17 -0.66 4.70 -2.04
CA SER A 17 0.75 4.96 -2.32
C SER A 17 1.21 4.21 -3.57
N THR A 18 2.35 4.60 -4.14
CA THR A 18 2.95 3.93 -5.31
C THR A 18 4.45 3.76 -5.08
N ALA A 19 4.92 2.52 -5.20
CA ALA A 19 6.32 2.17 -5.10
C ALA A 19 7.00 2.47 -6.46
N ALA A 20 7.43 3.73 -6.67
CA ALA A 20 7.82 4.24 -7.99
C ALA A 20 9.01 3.52 -8.67
N LYS A 21 9.85 2.82 -7.89
CA LYS A 21 11.00 2.05 -8.38
C LYS A 21 10.71 0.54 -8.48
N SER A 22 9.44 0.13 -8.52
CA SER A 22 9.02 -1.27 -8.59
C SER A 22 8.23 -1.55 -9.86
N GLY A 23 8.44 -2.74 -10.42
CA GLY A 23 7.56 -3.37 -11.38
C GLY A 23 6.44 -4.15 -10.68
N HIS A 24 6.13 -5.34 -11.21
CA HIS A 24 5.02 -6.17 -10.71
C HIS A 24 5.26 -6.75 -9.31
N TYR A 25 6.52 -7.03 -8.95
CA TYR A 25 6.87 -7.69 -7.69
C TYR A 25 7.50 -6.72 -6.69
N ILE A 26 6.65 -5.98 -5.98
CA ILE A 26 7.08 -4.99 -4.98
C ILE A 26 7.99 -5.58 -3.89
N TYR A 27 7.75 -6.82 -3.45
CA TYR A 27 8.56 -7.45 -2.41
C TYR A 27 9.98 -7.82 -2.89
N THR A 28 10.19 -7.94 -4.20
CA THR A 28 11.51 -8.17 -4.79
C THR A 28 12.21 -6.85 -5.08
N ASP A 29 11.50 -5.90 -5.68
CA ASP A 29 12.08 -4.64 -6.17
C ASP A 29 12.26 -3.60 -5.05
N GLN A 30 11.34 -3.56 -4.08
CA GLN A 30 11.35 -2.63 -2.94
C GLN A 30 10.85 -3.31 -1.65
N PRO A 31 11.58 -4.32 -1.13
CA PRO A 31 11.19 -5.11 0.05
C PRO A 31 10.86 -4.25 1.27
N ASP A 32 11.66 -3.22 1.56
CA ASP A 32 11.46 -2.34 2.71
C ASP A 32 10.12 -1.59 2.64
N VAL A 33 9.71 -1.19 1.44
CA VAL A 33 8.41 -0.53 1.22
C VAL A 33 7.27 -1.52 1.46
N ALA A 34 7.43 -2.77 1.01
CA ALA A 34 6.44 -3.82 1.20
C ALA A 34 6.27 -4.15 2.70
N VAL A 35 7.37 -4.35 3.43
CA VAL A 35 7.36 -4.63 4.88
C VAL A 35 6.69 -3.49 5.64
N LYS A 36 7.11 -2.24 5.40
CA LYS A 36 6.53 -1.08 6.07
C LYS A 36 5.03 -0.92 5.81
N ALA A 37 4.56 -1.23 4.60
CA ALA A 37 3.14 -1.19 4.29
C ALA A 37 2.35 -2.23 5.10
N ILE A 38 2.88 -3.44 5.25
CA ILE A 38 2.28 -4.51 6.05
C ILE A 38 2.25 -4.12 7.54
N GLU A 39 3.38 -3.64 8.08
CA GLU A 39 3.49 -3.21 9.48
C GLU A 39 2.48 -2.11 9.81
N ASN A 40 2.31 -1.12 8.93
CA ASN A 40 1.33 -0.04 9.14
C ASN A 40 -0.11 -0.58 9.25
N VAL A 41 -0.49 -1.52 8.37
CA VAL A 41 -1.83 -2.13 8.41
C VAL A 41 -1.99 -2.99 9.67
N ALA A 42 -0.96 -3.76 10.03
CA ALA A 42 -0.97 -4.57 11.24
C ALA A 42 -1.12 -3.71 12.51
N ALA A 43 -0.40 -2.59 12.59
CA ALA A 43 -0.50 -1.64 13.69
C ALA A 43 -1.90 -1.01 13.77
N GLN A 44 -2.48 -0.57 12.64
CA GLN A 44 -3.83 -0.02 12.59
C GLN A 44 -4.90 -1.04 13.00
N ALA A 45 -4.70 -2.31 12.66
CA ALA A 45 -5.61 -3.39 13.05
C ALA A 45 -5.50 -3.75 14.53
N ALA A 46 -4.35 -3.47 15.16
CA ALA A 46 -4.10 -3.77 16.56
C ALA A 46 -4.66 -2.72 17.54
N GLY A 47 -4.93 -1.48 17.09
CA GLY A 47 -5.57 -0.43 17.92
C GLY A 47 -5.25 1.00 17.48
#